data_AF-A0A2N9NNH9-F1
#
_entry.id   AF-A0A2N9NNH9-F1
#
_cell.length_a   1.000
_cell.length_b   1.000
_cell.length_c   1.000
_cell.angle_alpha   90.00
_cell.angle_beta   90.00
_cell.angle_gamma   90.00
#
_symmetry.space_group_name_H-M   'P 1'
#
loop_
_entity.id
_entity.type
_entity.pdbx_description
1 polymer ?
#
loop_
_entity_poly.entity_id
_entity_poly.type
_entity_poly.pdbx_seq_one_letter_code
_entity_poly.pdbx_strand_id
1 'polypeptide(L)'
;MTDIRSDSILSGSLDLEALDLFRNRQAGSQVVTLPRLHAKVYLADTKRALITSANLTPSGLDYNFEYGVCLEDAAEVMEVRQHLEAYSRLGSVLSDPELQSLLAVAQRLKHEYEQVAKSANRKLKATFTRTLHQARSQFLSAQVGARSAHSLFSEAILYALAQGPLRTDQLHPRVQSLLPDLCDDMVELVINGQRFGKRWKHPSAMPSSTSSAPGKSYSTGKGGTPLRERSLKVLGSHAAPEARFLEDEQQTNPQSAADSPHLRFSPSIASAASVSLCLRPDDLLTGQGEHRGSPR
;
A
#
# COMPACT_ATOMS: atom_id res chain seq x y z
N MET A 1 18.88 -4.04 -7.91
CA MET A 1 18.75 -5.50 -7.70
C MET A 1 17.29 -5.86 -7.50
N THR A 2 16.79 -6.94 -8.07
CA THR A 2 15.42 -7.42 -7.83
C THR A 2 15.28 -8.91 -8.13
N ASP A 3 14.24 -9.54 -7.60
CA ASP A 3 13.81 -10.86 -8.08
C ASP A 3 12.91 -10.67 -9.32
N ILE A 4 13.30 -11.23 -10.47
CA ILE A 4 12.49 -11.19 -11.69
C ILE A 4 11.73 -12.50 -11.84
N ARG A 5 10.42 -12.44 -11.63
CA ARG A 5 9.52 -13.58 -11.78
C ARG A 5 8.32 -13.21 -12.63
N SER A 6 7.85 -14.16 -13.43
CA SER A 6 6.70 -13.98 -14.33
C SER A 6 5.40 -13.61 -13.59
N ASP A 7 5.17 -14.18 -12.41
CA ASP A 7 4.01 -13.87 -11.57
C ASP A 7 4.03 -12.43 -11.03
N SER A 8 5.21 -11.92 -10.71
CA SER A 8 5.40 -10.55 -10.22
C SER A 8 5.16 -9.53 -11.34
N ILE A 9 5.58 -9.86 -12.57
CA ILE A 9 5.30 -9.06 -13.77
C ILE A 9 3.78 -9.06 -14.06
N LEU A 10 3.14 -10.23 -14.04
CA LEU A 10 1.72 -10.35 -14.37
C LEU A 10 0.79 -9.71 -13.32
N SER A 11 1.18 -9.74 -12.05
CA SER A 11 0.44 -9.06 -10.97
C SER A 11 0.72 -7.55 -10.90
N GLY A 12 1.69 -7.04 -11.68
CA GLY A 12 2.09 -5.64 -11.66
C GLY A 12 2.91 -5.24 -10.43
N SER A 13 3.40 -6.21 -9.65
CA SER A 13 4.29 -5.93 -8.51
C SER A 13 5.74 -5.66 -8.95
N LEU A 14 6.11 -6.07 -10.18
CA LEU A 14 7.34 -5.69 -10.87
C LEU A 14 7.03 -4.93 -12.16
N ASP A 15 7.59 -3.75 -12.31
CA ASP A 15 7.50 -2.95 -13.54
C ASP A 15 8.82 -3.03 -14.33
N LEU A 16 8.85 -3.80 -15.42
CA LEU A 16 10.02 -3.92 -16.27
C LEU A 16 10.29 -2.66 -17.12
N GLU A 17 9.25 -1.88 -17.44
CA GLU A 17 9.42 -0.61 -18.17
C GLU A 17 10.14 0.40 -17.27
N ALA A 18 9.83 0.41 -15.98
CA ALA A 18 10.55 1.22 -15.00
C ALA A 18 12.03 0.81 -14.90
N LEU A 19 12.36 -0.49 -14.91
CA LEU A 19 13.75 -0.96 -14.89
C LEU A 19 14.54 -0.53 -16.13
N ASP A 20 13.93 -0.64 -17.31
CA ASP A 20 14.54 -0.18 -18.56
C ASP A 20 14.77 1.34 -18.53
N LEU A 21 13.80 2.10 -18.05
CA LEU A 21 13.94 3.55 -17.87
C LEU A 21 15.06 3.90 -16.88
N PHE A 22 15.18 3.21 -15.74
CA PHE A 22 16.27 3.43 -14.78
C PHE A 22 17.64 3.17 -15.37
N ARG A 23 17.75 2.12 -16.19
CA ARG A 23 19.00 1.77 -16.86
C ARG A 23 19.39 2.83 -17.89
N ASN A 24 18.43 3.29 -18.69
CA ASN A 24 18.67 4.23 -19.77
C ASN A 24 18.88 5.68 -19.29
N ARG A 25 18.48 6.02 -18.05
CA ARG A 25 18.62 7.38 -17.51
C ARG A 25 20.00 7.72 -16.97
N GLN A 26 20.79 6.74 -16.55
CA GLN A 26 22.08 6.98 -15.91
C GLN A 26 23.14 6.03 -16.46
N ALA A 27 24.20 6.61 -17.02
CA ALA A 27 25.38 5.86 -17.40
C ALA A 27 25.93 5.11 -16.17
N GLY A 28 26.31 3.85 -16.36
CA GLY A 28 26.80 2.99 -15.26
C GLY A 28 25.70 2.28 -14.45
N SER A 29 24.42 2.57 -14.69
CA SER A 29 23.30 1.87 -14.04
C SER A 29 23.25 0.39 -14.43
N GLN A 30 23.05 -0.48 -13.45
CA GLN A 30 22.97 -1.93 -13.64
C GLN A 30 21.74 -2.51 -12.96
N VAL A 31 21.08 -3.42 -13.66
CA VAL A 31 19.99 -4.23 -13.09
C VAL A 31 20.54 -5.62 -12.81
N VAL A 32 20.54 -6.02 -11.54
CA VAL A 32 20.97 -7.34 -11.10
C VAL A 32 19.75 -8.15 -10.67
N THR A 33 19.58 -9.34 -11.23
CA THR A 33 18.55 -10.29 -10.78
C THR A 33 19.10 -11.23 -9.72
N LEU A 34 18.37 -11.41 -8.62
CA LEU A 34 18.71 -12.34 -7.56
C LEU A 34 17.44 -13.05 -7.07
N PRO A 35 17.29 -14.37 -7.30
CA PRO A 35 16.10 -15.11 -6.90
C PRO A 35 15.84 -15.02 -5.40
N ARG A 36 14.55 -14.92 -5.02
CA ARG A 36 14.08 -14.85 -3.62
C ARG A 36 14.54 -13.60 -2.86
N LEU A 37 15.08 -12.58 -3.54
CA LEU A 37 15.38 -11.30 -2.92
C LEU A 37 14.07 -10.56 -2.60
N HIS A 38 13.77 -10.40 -1.30
CA HIS A 38 12.59 -9.67 -0.82
C HIS A 38 12.95 -8.42 0.02
N ALA A 39 14.18 -7.91 -0.16
CA ALA A 39 14.67 -6.73 0.55
C ALA A 39 14.41 -5.46 -0.27
N LYS A 40 13.86 -4.42 0.39
CA LYS A 40 13.63 -3.10 -0.22
C LYS A 40 14.51 -2.11 0.51
N VAL A 41 15.67 -1.89 -0.08
CA VAL A 41 16.74 -1.07 0.50
C VAL A 41 17.17 -0.03 -0.52
N TYR A 42 17.21 1.22 -0.10
CA TYR A 42 17.71 2.33 -0.90
C TYR A 42 18.96 2.89 -0.23
N LEU A 43 20.07 2.92 -0.96
CA LEU A 43 21.33 3.44 -0.47
C LEU A 43 21.67 4.73 -1.23
N ALA A 44 21.96 5.81 -0.50
CA ALA A 44 22.48 7.05 -1.04
C ALA A 44 23.93 7.23 -0.57
N ASP A 45 24.86 6.93 -1.48
CA ASP A 45 26.30 6.94 -1.25
C ASP A 45 26.71 6.11 -0.03
N THR A 46 27.53 6.69 0.86
CA THR A 46 27.91 6.12 2.16
C THR A 46 27.29 6.92 3.31
N LYS A 47 26.24 7.71 3.04
CA LYS A 47 25.68 8.66 3.99
C LYS A 47 24.34 8.22 4.54
N ARG A 48 23.51 7.56 3.72
CA ARG A 48 22.15 7.17 4.13
C ARG A 48 21.76 5.82 3.57
N ALA A 49 21.10 5.04 4.40
CA ALA A 49 20.38 3.84 4.00
C ALA A 49 18.92 3.94 4.45
N LEU A 50 17.98 3.61 3.57
CA LEU A 50 16.57 3.44 3.91
C LEU A 50 16.21 1.97 3.74
N ILE A 51 15.85 1.32 4.84
CA ILE A 51 15.34 -0.06 4.87
C ILE A 51 13.84 0.05 5.12
N THR A 52 13.01 -0.47 4.22
CA THR A 52 11.56 -0.24 4.28
C THR A 52 10.75 -1.45 3.82
N SER A 53 9.47 -1.48 4.16
CA SER A 53 8.48 -2.38 3.56
C SER A 53 8.01 -1.91 2.17
N ALA A 54 8.28 -0.65 1.81
CA ALA A 54 7.82 -0.01 0.58
C ALA A 54 8.52 -0.54 -0.68
N ASN A 55 7.73 -1.07 -1.62
CA ASN A 55 8.21 -1.31 -2.98
C ASN A 55 8.45 0.02 -3.70
N LEU A 56 9.34 0.02 -4.70
CA LEU A 56 9.54 1.18 -5.57
C LEU A 56 8.42 1.28 -6.61
N THR A 57 7.20 1.53 -6.14
CA THR A 57 6.00 1.71 -6.97
C THR A 57 5.23 2.93 -6.46
N PRO A 58 4.38 3.57 -7.29
CA PRO A 58 3.55 4.68 -6.83
C PRO A 58 2.75 4.35 -5.56
N SER A 59 2.23 3.12 -5.45
CA SER A 59 1.53 2.67 -4.23
C SER A 59 2.41 2.51 -3.01
N GLY A 60 3.63 1.97 -3.17
CA GLY A 60 4.58 1.89 -2.05
C GLY A 60 5.06 3.26 -1.58
N LEU A 61 5.03 4.28 -2.43
CA LEU A 61 5.50 5.63 -2.09
C LEU A 61 4.39 6.55 -1.55
N ASP A 62 3.19 6.51 -2.15
CA ASP A 62 2.15 7.53 -1.93
C ASP A 62 0.88 7.01 -1.24
N TYR A 63 0.60 5.69 -1.31
CA TYR A 63 -0.72 5.16 -0.94
C TYR A 63 -0.71 4.18 0.24
N ASN A 64 0.31 3.32 0.33
CA ASN A 64 0.37 2.28 1.35
C ASN A 64 0.86 2.81 2.70
N PHE A 65 0.39 2.19 3.80
CA PHE A 65 1.04 2.32 5.10
C PHE A 65 2.30 1.47 5.11
N GLU A 66 3.43 2.13 4.89
CA GLU A 66 4.74 1.50 4.91
C GLU A 66 5.49 1.88 6.19
N TYR A 67 6.40 1.01 6.61
CA TYR A 67 7.27 1.25 7.74
C TYR A 67 8.71 1.05 7.30
N GLY A 68 9.60 1.88 7.82
CA GLY A 68 11.02 1.79 7.50
C GLY A 68 11.87 2.51 8.52
N VAL A 69 13.17 2.27 8.41
CA VAL A 69 14.21 2.89 9.23
C VAL A 69 15.18 3.57 8.28
N CYS A 70 15.50 4.83 8.59
CA CYS A 70 16.56 5.57 7.93
C CYS A 70 17.80 5.57 8.82
N LEU A 71 18.91 5.08 8.29
CA LEU A 71 20.22 5.03 8.94
C LEU A 71 21.08 6.15 8.37
N GLU A 72 21.70 6.93 9.26
CA GLU A 72 22.66 8.00 8.91
C GLU A 72 24.06 7.75 9.52
N ASP A 73 24.20 6.77 10.41
CA ASP A 73 25.50 6.40 10.94
C ASP A 73 26.37 5.74 9.85
N ALA A 74 27.57 6.27 9.68
CA ALA A 74 28.44 5.86 8.57
C ALA A 74 28.87 4.39 8.67
N ALA A 75 29.05 3.84 9.88
CA ALA A 75 29.43 2.44 10.06
C ALA A 75 28.26 1.51 9.69
N GLU A 76 27.05 1.81 10.14
CA GLU A 76 25.84 1.05 9.82
C GLU A 76 25.52 1.10 8.31
N VAL A 77 25.61 2.28 7.69
CA VAL A 77 25.37 2.44 6.24
C VAL A 77 26.40 1.66 5.43
N MET A 78 27.67 1.64 5.86
CA MET A 78 28.71 0.85 5.22
C MET A 78 28.47 -0.66 5.34
N GLU A 79 27.97 -1.14 6.47
CA GLU A 79 27.59 -2.55 6.64
C GLU A 79 26.46 -2.95 5.68
N VAL A 80 25.40 -2.13 5.60
CA VAL A 80 24.30 -2.35 4.65
C VAL A 80 24.81 -2.38 3.21
N ARG A 81 25.72 -1.46 2.86
CA ARG A 81 26.35 -1.44 1.54
C ARG A 81 27.11 -2.73 1.25
N GLN A 82 27.93 -3.21 2.19
CA GLN A 82 28.68 -4.45 2.03
C GLN A 82 27.76 -5.66 1.82
N HIS A 83 26.63 -5.73 2.54
CA HIS A 83 25.62 -6.76 2.33
C HIS A 83 24.99 -6.69 0.93
N LEU A 84 24.61 -5.49 0.48
CA LEU A 84 24.05 -5.30 -0.87
C LEU A 84 25.06 -5.65 -1.97
N GLU A 85 26.33 -5.27 -1.81
CA GLU A 85 27.40 -5.64 -2.74
C GLU A 85 27.65 -7.16 -2.74
N ALA A 86 27.58 -7.80 -1.57
CA ALA A 86 27.67 -9.26 -1.47
C ALA A 86 26.52 -9.96 -2.20
N TYR A 87 25.28 -9.51 -2.00
CA TYR A 87 24.13 -10.00 -2.76
C TYR A 87 24.29 -9.74 -4.26
N SER A 88 24.81 -8.58 -4.65
CA SER A 88 25.02 -8.24 -6.06
C SER A 88 25.99 -9.20 -6.74
N ARG A 89 27.00 -9.71 -6.02
CA ARG A 89 27.95 -10.72 -6.55
C ARG A 89 27.31 -12.10 -6.71
N LEU A 90 26.25 -12.41 -5.98
CA LEU A 90 25.49 -13.66 -6.11
C LEU A 90 24.45 -13.61 -7.22
N GLY A 91 24.03 -12.41 -7.62
CA GLY A 91 23.05 -12.20 -8.68
C GLY A 91 23.67 -12.18 -10.08
N SER A 92 22.80 -12.16 -11.07
CA SER A 92 23.19 -12.01 -12.49
C SER A 92 22.91 -10.59 -12.96
N VAL A 93 23.90 -9.91 -13.53
CA VAL A 93 23.68 -8.63 -14.21
C VAL A 93 22.89 -8.90 -15.49
N LEU A 94 21.77 -8.21 -15.68
CA LEU A 94 20.99 -8.29 -16.90
C LEU A 94 21.59 -7.37 -17.95
N SER A 95 22.00 -7.93 -19.08
CA SER A 95 22.44 -7.16 -20.24
C SER A 95 21.26 -6.46 -20.93
N ASP A 96 21.56 -5.48 -21.79
CA ASP A 96 20.54 -4.74 -22.55
C ASP A 96 19.68 -5.68 -23.43
N PRO A 97 20.28 -6.57 -24.24
CA PRO A 97 19.49 -7.48 -25.06
C PRO A 97 18.63 -8.43 -24.22
N GLU A 98 19.11 -8.88 -23.05
CA GLU A 98 18.33 -9.72 -22.14
C GLU A 98 17.13 -8.96 -21.56
N LEU A 99 17.32 -7.72 -21.11
CA LEU A 99 16.24 -6.90 -20.58
C LEU A 99 15.18 -6.62 -21.64
N GLN A 100 15.60 -6.28 -22.87
CA GLN A 100 14.69 -6.05 -23.99
C GLN A 100 13.94 -7.33 -24.41
N SER A 101 14.61 -8.49 -24.39
CA SER A 101 13.97 -9.78 -24.61
C SER A 101 12.90 -10.07 -23.55
N LEU A 102 13.21 -9.84 -22.27
CA LEU A 102 12.27 -9.99 -21.17
C LEU A 102 11.07 -9.04 -21.29
N LEU A 103 11.30 -7.79 -21.69
CA LEU A 103 10.24 -6.80 -21.92
C LEU A 103 9.27 -7.27 -23.01
N ALA A 104 9.80 -7.75 -24.14
CA ALA A 104 8.98 -8.27 -25.24
C ALA A 104 8.16 -9.50 -24.82
N VAL A 105 8.74 -10.41 -24.04
CA VAL A 105 8.03 -11.57 -23.48
C VAL A 105 6.95 -11.13 -22.49
N ALA A 106 7.26 -10.19 -21.59
CA ALA A 106 6.32 -9.65 -20.62
C ALA A 106 5.11 -8.97 -21.26
N GLN A 107 5.34 -8.15 -22.30
CA GLN A 107 4.27 -7.49 -23.05
C GLN A 107 3.35 -8.50 -23.74
N ARG A 108 3.93 -9.52 -24.39
CA ARG A 108 3.16 -10.60 -25.00
C ARG A 108 2.35 -11.36 -23.96
N LEU A 109 2.97 -11.73 -22.84
CA LEU A 109 2.32 -12.47 -21.76
C LEU A 109 1.18 -11.66 -21.13
N LYS A 110 1.38 -10.36 -20.91
CA LYS A 110 0.33 -9.45 -20.44
C LYS A 110 -0.84 -9.37 -21.42
N HIS A 111 -0.56 -9.26 -22.72
CA HIS A 111 -1.59 -9.24 -23.76
C HIS A 111 -2.40 -10.54 -23.81
N GLU A 112 -1.73 -11.69 -23.82
CA GLU A 112 -2.37 -13.01 -23.78
C GLU A 112 -3.18 -13.20 -22.49
N TYR A 113 -2.64 -12.80 -21.35
CA TYR A 113 -3.33 -12.84 -20.06
C TYR A 113 -4.60 -11.97 -20.09
N GLU A 114 -4.54 -10.76 -20.63
CA GLU A 114 -5.71 -9.90 -20.80
C GLU A 114 -6.75 -10.52 -21.74
N GLN A 115 -6.33 -11.14 -22.84
CA GLN A 115 -7.25 -11.83 -23.75
C GLN A 115 -7.94 -13.01 -23.06
N VAL A 116 -7.20 -13.82 -22.32
CA VAL A 116 -7.76 -14.91 -21.51
C VAL A 116 -8.71 -14.34 -20.46
N ALA A 117 -8.32 -13.29 -19.74
CA ALA A 117 -9.18 -12.65 -18.75
C ALA A 117 -10.47 -12.06 -19.35
N LYS A 118 -10.38 -11.48 -20.56
CA LYS A 118 -11.53 -10.90 -21.30
C LYS A 118 -12.44 -11.97 -21.90
N SER A 119 -11.88 -13.01 -22.51
CA SER A 119 -12.61 -14.09 -23.19
C SER A 119 -13.20 -15.10 -22.22
N ALA A 120 -12.49 -15.39 -21.11
CA ALA A 120 -12.90 -16.42 -20.19
C ALA A 120 -14.27 -16.13 -19.59
N ASN A 121 -14.69 -14.87 -19.32
CA ASN A 121 -15.89 -14.71 -18.51
C ASN A 121 -16.59 -13.35 -18.51
N ARG A 122 -17.67 -13.23 -19.29
CA ARG A 122 -18.78 -12.36 -18.86
C ARG A 122 -19.51 -12.95 -17.64
N LYS A 123 -19.65 -14.28 -17.59
CA LYS A 123 -20.38 -14.99 -16.52
C LYS A 123 -19.57 -15.07 -15.22
N LEU A 124 -18.31 -15.53 -15.19
CA LEU A 124 -17.47 -15.35 -13.98
C LEU A 124 -17.27 -13.87 -13.69
N LYS A 125 -17.14 -12.93 -14.64
CA LYS A 125 -16.98 -11.52 -14.23
C LYS A 125 -18.21 -11.04 -13.45
N ALA A 126 -19.41 -11.41 -13.88
CA ALA A 126 -20.64 -11.14 -13.12
C ALA A 126 -20.65 -11.86 -11.76
N THR A 127 -20.36 -13.16 -11.73
CA THR A 127 -20.30 -13.95 -10.48
C THR A 127 -19.21 -13.43 -9.53
N PHE A 128 -18.00 -13.21 -10.02
CA PHE A 128 -16.86 -12.63 -9.31
C PHE A 128 -17.18 -11.24 -8.79
N THR A 129 -17.78 -10.35 -9.59
CA THR A 129 -18.18 -9.01 -9.11
C THR A 129 -19.18 -9.13 -7.95
N ARG A 130 -20.16 -10.04 -8.07
CA ARG A 130 -21.10 -10.33 -6.98
C ARG A 130 -20.40 -10.89 -5.74
N THR A 131 -19.52 -11.87 -5.91
CA THR A 131 -18.73 -12.48 -4.82
C THR A 131 -17.80 -11.46 -4.19
N LEU A 132 -17.18 -10.57 -4.99
CA LEU A 132 -16.29 -9.53 -4.52
C LEU A 132 -17.06 -8.46 -3.73
N HIS A 133 -18.27 -8.07 -4.15
CA HIS A 133 -19.12 -7.20 -3.35
C HIS A 133 -19.53 -7.84 -2.02
N GLN A 134 -19.88 -9.14 -2.03
CA GLN A 134 -20.19 -9.88 -0.81
C GLN A 134 -18.96 -10.04 0.10
N ALA A 135 -17.80 -10.32 -0.48
CA ALA A 135 -16.55 -10.43 0.25
C ALA A 135 -16.13 -9.07 0.81
N ARG A 136 -16.28 -7.97 0.07
CA ARG A 136 -15.93 -6.61 0.52
C ARG A 136 -16.77 -6.21 1.73
N SER A 137 -18.07 -6.54 1.76
CA SER A 137 -18.89 -6.27 2.95
C SER A 137 -18.47 -7.15 4.14
N GLN A 138 -18.07 -8.41 3.90
CA GLN A 138 -17.54 -9.29 4.94
C GLN A 138 -16.17 -8.84 5.46
N PHE A 139 -15.25 -8.42 4.59
CA PHE A 139 -13.95 -7.89 4.96
C PHE A 139 -14.09 -6.58 5.72
N LEU A 140 -14.95 -5.66 5.26
CA LEU A 140 -15.24 -4.44 5.99
C LEU A 140 -15.83 -4.76 7.37
N SER A 141 -16.77 -5.71 7.46
CA SER A 141 -17.32 -6.18 8.73
C SER A 141 -16.25 -6.77 9.65
N ALA A 142 -15.34 -7.58 9.11
CA ALA A 142 -14.25 -8.21 9.86
C ALA A 142 -13.19 -7.18 10.31
N GLN A 143 -12.85 -6.21 9.47
CA GLN A 143 -11.90 -5.14 9.74
C GLN A 143 -12.45 -4.17 10.80
N VAL A 144 -13.76 -3.96 10.80
CA VAL A 144 -14.48 -3.22 11.83
C VAL A 144 -14.60 -4.05 13.12
N GLY A 145 -14.72 -5.38 13.00
CA GLY A 145 -14.78 -6.31 14.13
C GLY A 145 -15.96 -6.01 15.05
N ALA A 146 -15.73 -6.01 16.37
CA ALA A 146 -16.71 -5.58 17.36
C ALA A 146 -16.81 -4.05 17.49
N ARG A 147 -15.94 -3.30 16.81
CA ARG A 147 -15.85 -1.85 16.95
C ARG A 147 -16.92 -1.19 16.09
N SER A 148 -17.39 -0.02 16.47
CA SER A 148 -18.28 0.74 15.59
C SER A 148 -17.44 1.49 14.54
N ALA A 149 -18.01 1.80 13.38
CA ALA A 149 -17.38 2.70 12.41
C ALA A 149 -16.97 4.04 13.07
N HIS A 150 -17.80 4.55 13.98
CA HIS A 150 -17.49 5.74 14.78
C HIS A 150 -16.23 5.58 15.63
N SER A 151 -16.01 4.42 16.24
CA SER A 151 -14.79 4.14 17.02
C SER A 151 -13.54 4.21 16.13
N LEU A 152 -13.61 3.64 14.91
CA LEU A 152 -12.50 3.70 13.96
C LEU A 152 -12.23 5.13 13.48
N PHE A 153 -13.28 5.88 13.14
CA PHE A 153 -13.15 7.29 12.78
C PHE A 153 -12.54 8.12 13.91
N SER A 154 -13.02 7.91 15.15
CA SER A 154 -12.50 8.61 16.32
C SER A 154 -11.01 8.32 16.51
N GLU A 155 -10.58 7.06 16.40
CA GLU A 155 -9.16 6.73 16.50
C GLU A 155 -8.33 7.28 15.35
N ALA A 156 -8.83 7.23 14.11
CA ALA A 156 -8.13 7.83 12.98
C ALA A 156 -7.96 9.35 13.14
N ILE A 157 -8.99 10.04 13.67
CA ILE A 157 -8.91 11.48 14.00
C ILE A 157 -7.87 11.71 15.10
N LEU A 158 -7.91 10.95 16.19
CA LEU A 158 -6.94 11.09 17.28
C LEU A 158 -5.51 10.82 16.81
N TYR A 159 -5.32 9.79 15.98
CA TYR A 159 -4.04 9.46 15.37
C TYR A 159 -3.53 10.59 14.46
N ALA A 160 -4.40 11.16 13.61
CA ALA A 160 -4.03 12.29 12.76
C ALA A 160 -3.64 13.53 13.57
N LEU A 161 -4.38 13.84 14.64
CA LEU A 161 -4.12 14.99 15.51
C LEU A 161 -2.90 14.80 16.42
N ALA A 162 -2.52 13.56 16.73
CA ALA A 162 -1.29 13.26 17.47
C ALA A 162 -0.01 13.67 16.70
N GLN A 163 -0.09 13.79 15.36
CA GLN A 163 1.01 14.27 14.51
C GLN A 163 1.08 15.81 14.45
N GLY A 164 0.07 16.52 14.97
CA GLY A 164 0.00 17.97 15.00
C GLY A 164 -1.44 18.50 14.85
N PRO A 165 -1.69 19.77 15.22
CA PRO A 165 -3.01 20.38 15.04
C PRO A 165 -3.35 20.52 13.55
N LEU A 166 -4.54 20.05 13.16
CA LEU A 166 -5.06 20.15 11.80
C LEU A 166 -6.36 20.94 11.77
N ARG A 167 -6.52 21.80 10.76
CA ARG A 167 -7.83 22.40 10.47
C ARG A 167 -8.78 21.35 9.89
N THR A 168 -10.09 21.58 9.99
CA THR A 168 -11.11 20.62 9.51
C THR A 168 -10.95 20.27 8.02
N ASP A 169 -10.60 21.25 7.18
CA ASP A 169 -10.33 21.08 5.75
C ASP A 169 -9.08 20.24 5.45
N GLN A 170 -8.13 20.17 6.40
CA GLN A 170 -6.93 19.33 6.32
C GLN A 170 -7.13 17.95 6.96
N LEU A 171 -7.91 17.89 8.04
CA LEU A 171 -8.19 16.67 8.79
C LEU A 171 -9.00 15.66 7.96
N HIS A 172 -9.98 16.15 7.19
CA HIS A 172 -10.87 15.30 6.42
C HIS A 172 -10.12 14.47 5.34
N PRO A 173 -9.31 15.07 4.43
CA PRO A 173 -8.47 14.29 3.52
C PRO A 173 -7.51 13.34 4.23
N ARG A 174 -6.98 13.74 5.40
CA ARG A 174 -6.07 12.90 6.18
C ARG A 174 -6.78 11.64 6.71
N VAL A 175 -7.96 11.78 7.31
CA VAL A 175 -8.76 10.63 7.77
C VAL A 175 -9.21 9.75 6.60
N GLN A 176 -9.54 10.34 5.45
CA GLN A 176 -9.84 9.59 4.24
C GLN A 176 -8.66 8.73 3.76
N SER A 177 -7.44 9.26 3.82
CA SER A 177 -6.23 8.48 3.49
C SER A 177 -5.97 7.34 4.48
N LEU A 178 -6.35 7.51 5.76
CA LEU A 178 -6.21 6.47 6.79
C LEU A 178 -7.22 5.34 6.63
N LEU A 179 -8.44 5.67 6.21
CA LEU A 179 -9.57 4.74 6.15
C LEU A 179 -10.28 4.81 4.80
N PRO A 180 -9.60 4.51 3.67
CA PRO A 180 -10.14 4.71 2.33
C PRO A 180 -11.41 3.90 2.08
N ASP A 181 -11.52 2.68 2.63
CA ASP A 181 -12.70 1.82 2.47
C ASP A 181 -13.92 2.30 3.26
N LEU A 182 -13.71 3.01 4.37
CA LEU A 182 -14.79 3.60 5.18
C LEU A 182 -15.21 4.98 4.64
N CYS A 183 -14.30 5.66 3.94
CA CYS A 183 -14.50 6.97 3.33
C CYS A 183 -14.71 6.90 1.80
N ASP A 184 -15.12 5.73 1.28
CA ASP A 184 -15.39 5.57 -0.16
C ASP A 184 -16.67 6.31 -0.53
N ASP A 185 -16.44 7.45 -1.16
CA ASP A 185 -17.45 8.39 -1.60
C ASP A 185 -18.43 7.81 -2.64
N MET A 186 -18.05 6.75 -3.33
CA MET A 186 -18.85 6.16 -4.39
C MET A 186 -19.85 5.12 -3.85
N VAL A 187 -19.67 4.67 -2.61
CA VAL A 187 -20.39 3.54 -2.03
C VAL A 187 -21.25 4.00 -0.84
N GLU A 188 -22.45 3.46 -0.72
CA GLU A 188 -23.24 3.62 0.50
C GLU A 188 -22.73 2.62 1.55
N LEU A 189 -22.16 3.13 2.64
CA LEU A 189 -21.64 2.29 3.72
C LEU A 189 -22.80 1.70 4.51
N VAL A 190 -22.90 0.36 4.51
CA VAL A 190 -23.85 -0.40 5.32
C VAL A 190 -23.08 -1.38 6.21
N ILE A 191 -23.09 -1.14 7.52
CA ILE A 191 -22.41 -1.99 8.52
C ILE A 191 -23.47 -2.46 9.50
N ASN A 192 -23.57 -3.78 9.72
CA ASN A 192 -24.56 -4.40 10.61
C ASN A 192 -26.01 -3.97 10.33
N GLY A 193 -26.37 -3.81 9.06
CA GLY A 193 -27.71 -3.36 8.63
C GLY A 193 -27.98 -1.86 8.81
N GLN A 194 -27.05 -1.11 9.43
CA GLN A 194 -27.16 0.33 9.58
C GLN A 194 -26.55 1.04 8.35
N ARG A 195 -27.34 1.91 7.72
CA ARG A 195 -26.92 2.74 6.58
C ARG A 195 -26.31 4.02 7.14
N PHE A 196 -25.02 4.26 6.87
CA PHE A 196 -24.35 5.49 7.30
C PHE A 196 -24.49 6.61 6.25
N GLY A 197 -25.12 6.30 5.11
CA GLY A 197 -25.34 7.21 4.00
C GLY A 197 -24.05 7.65 3.32
N LYS A 198 -24.16 8.35 2.19
CA LYS A 198 -23.01 8.97 1.50
C LYS A 198 -22.48 10.21 2.24
N ARG A 199 -22.83 10.38 3.53
CA ARG A 199 -22.89 11.67 4.24
C ARG A 199 -21.77 11.92 5.25
N TRP A 200 -20.71 11.09 5.28
CA TRP A 200 -19.45 11.60 5.81
C TRP A 200 -19.01 12.88 5.06
N LYS A 201 -19.49 13.02 3.81
CA LYS A 201 -19.37 14.17 2.93
C LYS A 201 -20.15 15.39 3.42
N HIS A 202 -19.41 16.45 3.72
CA HIS A 202 -19.81 17.86 3.84
C HIS A 202 -20.29 18.36 5.22
N PRO A 203 -19.50 19.27 5.80
CA PRO A 203 -20.02 20.59 6.18
C PRO A 203 -19.73 21.68 5.13
N SER A 204 -18.90 21.42 4.12
CA SER A 204 -18.45 22.43 3.16
C SER A 204 -19.36 22.57 1.93
N ALA A 205 -20.58 23.07 2.17
CA ALA A 205 -21.34 23.88 1.23
C ALA A 205 -22.36 24.71 2.02
N MET A 206 -21.91 25.78 2.68
CA MET A 206 -22.80 26.86 3.10
C MET A 206 -23.29 27.57 1.82
N PRO A 207 -24.59 27.57 1.50
CA PRO A 207 -25.09 28.40 0.41
C PRO A 207 -24.98 29.86 0.81
N SER A 208 -24.23 30.65 0.01
CA SER A 208 -24.29 32.11 0.08
C SER A 208 -25.70 32.57 -0.22
N SER A 209 -26.36 33.10 0.81
CA SER A 209 -27.70 33.64 0.77
C SER A 209 -27.78 34.90 -0.11
N THR A 210 -28.59 34.87 -1.17
CA THR A 210 -29.27 36.06 -1.69
C THR A 210 -30.61 35.71 -2.35
N SER A 211 -31.64 36.44 -1.92
CA SER A 211 -32.92 36.74 -2.58
C SER A 211 -34.17 35.87 -2.29
N SER A 212 -35.02 36.46 -1.43
CA SER A 212 -36.43 36.82 -1.64
C SER A 212 -37.55 35.77 -1.85
N ALA A 213 -38.40 35.71 -0.80
CA ALA A 213 -39.87 35.64 -0.77
C ALA A 213 -40.58 34.25 -0.88
N PRO A 214 -41.88 34.13 -0.54
CA PRO A 214 -42.41 34.27 0.83
C PRO A 214 -43.32 33.09 1.27
N GLY A 215 -43.50 32.96 2.59
CA GLY A 215 -44.76 32.54 3.21
C GLY A 215 -45.12 31.04 3.22
N LYS A 216 -44.73 30.32 4.28
CA LYS A 216 -45.58 29.28 4.89
C LYS A 216 -45.45 29.31 6.41
N SER A 217 -46.57 29.58 7.06
CA SER A 217 -46.78 29.50 8.49
C SER A 217 -46.69 28.05 8.98
N TYR A 218 -45.84 27.79 9.97
CA TYR A 218 -45.92 26.58 10.77
C TYR A 218 -46.23 26.95 12.21
N SER A 219 -47.23 26.25 12.73
CA SER A 219 -47.84 26.42 14.04
C SER A 219 -46.88 26.03 15.17
N THR A 220 -46.96 26.80 16.23
CA THR A 220 -46.29 26.61 17.51
C THR A 220 -46.78 25.34 18.21
N GLY A 221 -45.89 24.34 18.34
CA GLY A 221 -46.04 23.20 19.25
C GLY A 221 -45.14 23.37 20.47
N LYS A 222 -45.75 23.65 21.62
CA LYS A 222 -45.13 23.68 22.95
C LYS A 222 -44.61 22.29 23.35
N GLY A 223 -43.49 22.23 24.06
CA GLY A 223 -43.09 21.03 24.81
C GLY A 223 -41.61 21.00 25.15
N GLY A 224 -41.22 21.72 26.20
CA GLY A 224 -39.87 21.63 26.77
C GLY A 224 -39.69 20.42 27.68
N THR A 225 -38.46 19.91 27.71
CA THR A 225 -37.92 19.14 28.83
C THR A 225 -36.46 19.54 29.02
N PRO A 226 -36.04 20.00 30.22
CA PRO A 226 -34.69 20.49 30.43
C PRO A 226 -33.67 19.35 30.57
N LEU A 227 -32.52 19.54 29.92
CA LEU A 227 -31.31 18.73 30.04
C LEU A 227 -30.79 18.78 31.49
N ARG A 228 -30.71 17.61 32.13
CA ARG A 228 -29.97 17.42 33.38
C ARG A 228 -28.48 17.32 33.05
N GLU A 229 -27.70 18.28 33.57
CA GLU A 229 -26.26 18.15 33.74
C GLU A 229 -25.94 16.89 34.54
N ARG A 230 -25.13 16.00 33.97
CA ARG A 230 -24.45 14.94 34.73
C ARG A 230 -22.96 15.22 34.70
N SER A 231 -22.43 15.59 35.85
CA SER A 231 -21.02 15.76 36.16
C SER A 231 -20.22 14.50 35.78
N LEU A 232 -19.15 14.69 35.00
CA LEU A 232 -18.10 13.70 34.82
C LEU A 232 -17.41 13.47 36.18
N LYS A 233 -17.56 12.26 36.73
CA LYS A 233 -16.64 11.73 37.74
C LYS A 233 -15.52 10.99 37.02
N VAL A 234 -14.31 11.54 37.15
CA VAL A 234 -13.06 10.86 36.83
C VAL A 234 -12.78 9.83 37.94
N LEU A 235 -12.79 8.55 37.57
CA LEU A 235 -12.19 7.43 38.29
C LEU A 235 -11.43 6.67 37.19
N GLY A 236 -10.11 6.54 37.26
CA GLY A 236 -9.40 5.88 38.34
C GLY A 236 -8.81 4.61 37.74
N SER A 237 -7.50 4.63 37.51
CA SER A 237 -6.64 3.58 36.99
C SER A 237 -7.02 2.16 37.41
N HIS A 238 -7.18 1.26 36.44
CA HIS A 238 -7.09 -0.18 36.67
C HIS A 238 -6.13 -0.84 35.68
N ALA A 239 -5.22 -1.61 36.27
CA ALA A 239 -4.14 -2.36 35.66
C ALA A 239 -4.63 -3.41 34.65
N ALA A 240 -3.82 -3.62 33.61
CA ALA A 240 -3.97 -4.70 32.65
C ALA A 240 -3.70 -6.07 33.31
N PRO A 241 -4.49 -7.12 33.01
CA PRO A 241 -4.10 -8.48 33.33
C PRO A 241 -3.26 -9.09 32.20
N GLU A 242 -2.17 -9.73 32.60
CA GLU A 242 -1.30 -10.58 31.78
C GLU A 242 -2.11 -11.73 31.14
N ALA A 243 -2.11 -11.80 29.81
CA ALA A 243 -2.64 -12.94 29.08
C ALA A 243 -1.55 -14.03 28.99
N ARG A 244 -1.70 -15.09 29.80
CA ARG A 244 -0.96 -16.35 29.64
C ARG A 244 -1.52 -17.11 28.45
N PHE A 245 -0.70 -17.32 27.42
CA PHE A 245 -0.96 -18.30 26.36
C PHE A 245 -0.75 -19.71 26.92
N LEU A 246 -1.79 -20.54 26.85
CA LEU A 246 -1.70 -21.99 26.98
C LEU A 246 -1.53 -22.56 25.57
N GLU A 247 -0.36 -23.15 25.32
CA GLU A 247 -0.12 -24.02 24.16
C GLU A 247 -0.71 -25.39 24.48
N ASP A 248 -1.74 -25.79 23.75
CA ASP A 248 -2.22 -27.19 23.75
C ASP A 248 -1.78 -27.81 22.42
N GLU A 249 -0.76 -28.66 22.51
CA GLU A 249 -0.37 -29.61 21.47
C GLU A 249 -1.48 -30.67 21.32
N GLN A 250 -2.03 -30.82 20.11
CA GLN A 250 -2.62 -32.09 19.70
C GLN A 250 -2.02 -32.56 18.38
N GLN A 251 -1.16 -33.56 18.51
CA GLN A 251 -0.73 -34.50 17.49
C GLN A 251 -1.93 -35.31 17.00
N THR A 252 -2.15 -35.36 15.68
CA THR A 252 -2.71 -36.55 15.02
C THR A 252 -1.98 -36.80 13.70
N ASN A 253 -1.48 -38.04 13.58
CA ASN A 253 -0.80 -38.61 12.40
C ASN A 253 -1.84 -39.35 11.52
N PRO A 254 -1.56 -39.63 10.23
CA PRO A 254 -2.54 -39.76 9.16
C PRO A 254 -2.85 -41.21 8.78
N GLN A 255 -3.94 -41.41 8.03
CA GLN A 255 -3.99 -42.45 6.99
C GLN A 255 -5.13 -42.27 5.97
N SER A 256 -4.71 -42.36 4.69
CA SER A 256 -5.40 -42.83 3.46
C SER A 256 -6.72 -42.19 2.98
N ALA A 257 -6.70 -41.68 1.74
CA ALA A 257 -7.35 -42.33 0.59
C ALA A 257 -7.15 -41.53 -0.72
N ALA A 258 -7.15 -42.26 -1.83
CA ALA A 258 -6.67 -41.91 -3.16
C ALA A 258 -7.68 -41.13 -4.04
N ASP A 259 -7.13 -40.66 -5.17
CA ASP A 259 -7.77 -40.38 -6.47
C ASP A 259 -8.70 -39.17 -6.63
N SER A 260 -8.14 -38.08 -7.17
CA SER A 260 -8.83 -37.18 -8.13
C SER A 260 -7.82 -36.30 -8.90
N PRO A 261 -7.99 -36.10 -10.23
CA PRO A 261 -7.04 -35.35 -11.04
C PRO A 261 -7.15 -33.83 -10.79
N HIS A 262 -5.99 -33.24 -10.58
CA HIS A 262 -5.77 -31.86 -10.16
C HIS A 262 -6.00 -30.84 -11.29
N LEU A 263 -6.90 -29.88 -11.04
CA LEU A 263 -6.76 -28.50 -11.51
C LEU A 263 -6.89 -27.59 -10.28
N ARG A 264 -5.80 -27.48 -9.52
CA ARG A 264 -5.67 -26.48 -8.45
C ARG A 264 -5.08 -25.22 -9.05
N PHE A 265 -5.92 -24.27 -9.43
CA PHE A 265 -5.52 -22.86 -9.45
C PHE A 265 -5.59 -22.35 -8.01
N SER A 266 -4.44 -22.29 -7.35
CA SER A 266 -4.30 -21.52 -6.12
C SER A 266 -4.25 -20.04 -6.49
N PRO A 267 -5.09 -19.16 -5.92
CA PRO A 267 -4.84 -17.73 -6.00
C PRO A 267 -3.62 -17.45 -5.11
N SER A 268 -2.48 -17.17 -5.75
CA SER A 268 -1.24 -16.81 -5.08
C SER A 268 -1.47 -15.58 -4.20
N ILE A 269 -1.05 -15.68 -2.94
CA ILE A 269 -0.73 -14.53 -2.10
C ILE A 269 0.23 -13.64 -2.90
N ALA A 270 0.00 -12.33 -2.88
CA ALA A 270 0.74 -11.35 -3.64
C ALA A 270 2.26 -11.52 -3.44
N SER A 271 2.97 -11.94 -4.49
CA SER A 271 4.42 -11.89 -4.57
C SER A 271 4.80 -10.44 -4.88
N ALA A 272 5.35 -9.73 -3.90
CA ALA A 272 5.86 -8.37 -4.08
C ALA A 272 7.29 -8.42 -4.64
N ALA A 273 7.51 -7.78 -5.80
CA ALA A 273 8.86 -7.65 -6.33
C ALA A 273 9.63 -6.57 -5.56
N SER A 274 10.85 -6.89 -5.13
CA SER A 274 11.65 -5.99 -4.31
C SER A 274 12.79 -5.39 -5.12
N VAL A 275 12.75 -4.08 -5.34
CA VAL A 275 13.85 -3.35 -5.98
C VAL A 275 14.74 -2.75 -4.90
N SER A 276 16.00 -3.19 -4.83
CA SER A 276 17.05 -2.52 -4.06
C SER A 276 17.93 -1.70 -5.00
N LEU A 277 18.03 -0.38 -4.77
CA LEU A 277 18.82 0.53 -5.60
C LEU A 277 20.12 0.87 -4.87
N CYS A 278 21.25 0.60 -5.53
CA CYS A 278 22.58 1.03 -5.09
C CYS A 278 23.17 1.87 -6.23
N LEU A 279 23.30 3.18 -6.00
CA LEU A 279 23.95 4.09 -6.93
C LEU A 279 25.45 4.10 -6.61
N ARG A 280 26.31 3.91 -7.62
CA ARG A 280 27.76 4.01 -7.42
C ARG A 280 28.18 5.48 -7.38
N PRO A 281 29.05 5.89 -6.44
CA PRO A 281 29.52 7.27 -6.36
C PRO A 281 30.40 7.71 -7.55
N ASP A 282 31.00 6.77 -8.27
CA ASP A 282 32.08 7.07 -9.23
C ASP A 282 31.60 7.67 -10.57
N ASP A 283 30.28 7.73 -10.83
CA ASP A 283 29.71 8.21 -12.09
C ASP A 283 29.38 9.72 -12.12
N LEU A 284 29.78 10.50 -11.10
CA LEU A 284 29.47 11.94 -11.01
C LEU A 284 30.65 12.89 -11.31
N LEU A 285 31.83 12.39 -11.68
CA LEU A 285 33.03 13.23 -11.86
C LEU A 285 33.94 12.83 -13.03
N THR A 286 33.44 12.84 -14.27
CA THR A 286 34.32 12.97 -15.45
C THR A 286 33.68 13.87 -16.51
N GLY A 287 33.93 15.17 -16.40
CA GLY A 287 33.37 16.17 -17.32
C GLY A 287 34.12 17.51 -17.32
N GLN A 288 35.46 17.49 -17.31
CA GLN A 288 36.34 18.62 -17.68
C GLN A 288 37.68 18.03 -18.12
N GLY A 289 38.34 18.34 -19.22
CA GLY A 289 38.12 19.24 -20.35
C GLY A 289 39.38 19.09 -21.20
N GLU A 290 39.24 18.76 -22.49
CA GLU A 290 40.36 18.73 -23.43
C GLU A 290 40.83 20.17 -23.72
N HIS A 291 42.09 20.50 -23.40
CA HIS A 291 42.79 21.63 -24.01
C HIS A 291 43.99 21.09 -24.80
N ARG A 292 43.80 20.91 -26.10
CA ARG A 292 44.90 20.73 -27.07
C ARG A 292 45.60 22.06 -27.29
N GLY A 293 46.87 22.14 -26.93
CA GLY A 293 47.80 23.17 -27.41
C GLY A 293 48.67 22.58 -28.52
N SER A 294 48.63 23.19 -29.71
CA SER A 294 49.56 22.91 -30.81
C SER A 294 50.92 23.56 -30.56
N PRO A 295 52.04 22.93 -30.95
CA PRO A 295 53.34 23.59 -30.98
C PRO A 295 53.56 24.32 -32.31
N ARG A 296 54.24 25.48 -32.22
CA ARG A 296 55.03 26.08 -33.31
C ARG A 296 56.48 25.66 -33.14
#